data_AF-A0A0V8JMG9-F1
#
_entry.id   AF-A0A0V8JMG9-F1
#
_cell.length_a   1.000
_cell.length_b   1.000
_cell.length_c   1.000
_cell.angle_alpha   90.00
_cell.angle_beta   90.00
_cell.angle_gamma   90.00
#
_symmetry.space_group_name_H-M   'P 1'
#
loop_
_entity.id
_entity.type
_entity.pdbx_description
1 polymer ?
#
loop_
_entity_poly.entity_id
_entity_poly.type
_entity_poly.pdbx_seq_one_letter_code
_entity_poly.pdbx_strand_id
1 'polypeptide(L)'
;MKAKGAKMKAKVLAPAATETEFANRARGTAGFDYKGNVPKYHTAKEMAGFLLDLYDGDKTVGIVDGHTYEFELRDPIFNYAGNR
;
A
#
# COMPACT_ATOMS: atom_id res chain seq x y z
N MET A 1 -9.95 7.65 15.65
CA MET A 1 -10.75 8.28 14.57
C MET A 1 -12.17 7.71 14.49
N LYS A 2 -12.38 6.41 14.19
CA LYS A 2 -13.72 5.78 14.30
C LYS A 2 -14.31 5.89 15.73
N ALA A 3 -13.50 5.62 16.76
CA ALA A 3 -13.90 5.70 18.17
C ALA A 3 -14.30 7.10 18.67
N LYS A 4 -13.91 8.17 17.97
CA LYS A 4 -14.30 9.56 18.31
C LYS A 4 -15.42 10.10 17.39
N GLY A 5 -16.03 9.26 16.56
CA GLY A 5 -17.11 9.67 15.65
C GLY A 5 -16.69 10.71 14.60
N ALA A 6 -15.40 10.81 14.28
CA ALA A 6 -14.90 11.82 13.34
C ALA A 6 -15.47 11.55 11.94
N LYS A 7 -16.01 12.60 11.31
CA LYS A 7 -16.60 12.52 9.96
C LYS A 7 -15.56 12.13 8.89
N MET A 8 -14.32 12.61 9.05
CA MET A 8 -13.22 12.27 8.15
C MET A 8 -12.53 10.99 8.63
N LYS A 9 -12.35 10.04 7.71
CA LYS A 9 -11.59 8.82 7.92
C LYS A 9 -10.44 8.78 6.91
N ALA A 10 -9.26 8.41 7.37
CA ALA A 10 -8.10 8.17 6.52
C ALA A 10 -7.77 6.68 6.52
N LYS A 11 -7.26 6.19 5.39
CA LYS A 11 -6.71 4.85 5.23
C LYS A 11 -5.34 4.97 4.56
N VAL A 12 -4.45 4.03 4.88
CA VAL A 12 -3.09 4.01 4.36
C VAL A 12 -2.88 2.74 3.57
N LEU A 13 -2.57 2.86 2.29
CA LEU A 13 -2.07 1.76 1.47
C LEU A 13 -0.54 1.88 1.43
N ALA A 14 0.16 0.88 1.95
CA ALA A 14 1.61 0.80 2.00
C ALA A 14 2.10 -0.22 0.93
N PRO A 15 2.51 0.24 -0.25
CA PRO A 15 2.94 -0.62 -1.34
C PRO A 15 4.35 -1.20 -1.08
N ALA A 16 4.62 -2.34 -1.71
CA ALA A 16 5.98 -2.86 -1.92
C ALA A 16 6.39 -2.64 -3.38
N ALA A 17 7.25 -3.48 -3.95
CA ALA A 17 7.62 -3.34 -5.36
C ALA A 17 6.38 -3.41 -6.27
N THR A 18 6.15 -2.35 -7.04
CA THR A 18 5.04 -2.23 -7.98
C THR A 18 5.56 -1.80 -9.35
N GLU A 19 5.12 -2.50 -10.39
CA GLU A 19 5.39 -2.18 -11.78
C GLU A 19 4.66 -0.88 -12.16
N THR A 20 5.42 0.21 -12.18
CA THR A 20 4.96 1.55 -12.54
C THR A 20 6.09 2.29 -13.27
N GLU A 21 5.80 3.48 -13.78
CA GLU A 21 6.83 4.36 -14.32
C GLU A 21 7.79 4.93 -13.26
N PHE A 22 7.53 4.72 -11.97
CA PHE A 22 8.33 5.30 -10.88
C PHE A 22 9.82 4.96 -11.00
N ALA A 23 10.17 3.70 -11.27
CA ALA A 23 11.58 3.29 -11.41
C ALA A 23 12.26 4.00 -12.58
N ASN A 24 11.56 4.16 -13.70
CA ASN A 24 12.06 4.88 -14.87
C ASN A 24 12.31 6.36 -14.54
N ARG A 25 11.31 7.01 -13.93
CA ARG A 25 11.37 8.43 -13.55
C ARG A 25 12.46 8.70 -12.53
N ALA A 26 12.57 7.87 -11.48
CA ALA A 26 13.54 8.03 -10.41
C ALA A 26 14.98 7.80 -10.88
N ARG A 27 15.20 6.92 -11.86
CA ARG A 27 16.53 6.58 -12.38
C ARG A 27 16.94 7.37 -13.61
N GLY A 28 16.01 8.13 -14.22
CA GLY A 28 16.26 8.83 -15.49
C GLY A 28 16.46 7.90 -16.68
N THR A 29 15.97 6.66 -16.60
CA THR A 29 16.10 5.63 -17.64
C THR A 29 14.72 5.20 -18.13
N ALA A 30 14.62 4.70 -19.37
CA ALA A 30 13.39 4.11 -19.87
C ALA A 30 13.46 2.57 -19.82
N GLY A 31 12.30 1.93 -19.64
CA GLY A 31 12.17 0.49 -19.83
C GLY A 31 12.79 -0.38 -18.73
N PHE A 32 12.72 0.03 -17.46
CA PHE A 32 13.11 -0.82 -16.34
C PHE A 32 12.31 -2.14 -16.39
N ASP A 33 13.02 -3.25 -16.55
CA ASP A 33 12.45 -4.59 -16.61
C ASP A 33 12.21 -5.13 -15.20
N TYR A 34 10.96 -5.03 -14.73
CA TYR A 34 10.56 -5.57 -13.43
C TYR A 34 10.70 -7.09 -13.37
N LYS A 35 10.38 -7.80 -14.46
CA LYS A 35 10.43 -9.27 -14.52
C LYS A 35 11.86 -9.81 -14.37
N GLY A 36 12.84 -9.12 -14.96
CA GLY A 36 14.25 -9.50 -14.86
C GLY A 36 14.96 -9.03 -13.59
N ASN A 37 14.50 -7.94 -12.97
CA ASN A 37 15.24 -7.27 -11.88
C ASN A 37 14.56 -7.32 -10.51
N VAL A 38 13.29 -7.73 -10.44
CA VAL A 38 12.52 -7.74 -9.19
C VAL A 38 11.92 -9.15 -8.98
N PRO A 39 12.35 -9.90 -7.94
CA PRO A 39 11.94 -11.29 -7.75
C PRO A 39 10.43 -11.53 -7.63
N LYS A 40 9.72 -10.58 -7.02
CA LYS A 40 8.26 -10.58 -6.88
C LYS A 40 7.79 -9.13 -6.83
N TYR A 41 6.69 -8.81 -7.49
CA TYR A 41 6.13 -7.47 -7.56
C TYR A 41 4.64 -7.54 -7.89
N HIS A 42 3.94 -6.43 -7.72
CA HIS A 42 2.56 -6.28 -8.14
C HIS A 42 2.45 -5.35 -9.34
N THR A 43 1.43 -5.53 -10.14
CA THR A 43 1.00 -4.59 -11.17
C THR A 43 0.20 -3.45 -10.55
N ALA A 44 0.09 -2.32 -11.26
CA ALA A 44 -0.80 -1.23 -10.87
C ALA A 44 -2.27 -1.70 -10.74
N LYS A 45 -2.69 -2.69 -11.53
CA LYS A 45 -4.05 -3.25 -11.49
C LYS A 45 -4.30 -4.04 -10.20
N GLU A 46 -3.34 -4.86 -9.76
CA GLU A 46 -3.44 -5.59 -8.48
C GLU A 46 -3.44 -4.62 -7.29
N MET A 47 -2.56 -3.61 -7.31
CA MET A 47 -2.56 -2.57 -6.28
C MET A 47 -3.87 -1.77 -6.23
N ALA A 48 -4.52 -1.54 -7.37
CA ALA A 48 -5.86 -0.94 -7.41
C ALA A 48 -6.91 -1.85 -6.77
N GLY A 49 -6.82 -3.17 -6.95
CA GLY A 49 -7.64 -4.15 -6.23
C GLY A 49 -7.45 -4.06 -4.71
N PHE A 50 -6.20 -4.06 -4.25
CA PHE A 50 -5.87 -3.91 -2.83
C PHE A 50 -6.39 -2.59 -2.23
N LEU A 51 -6.39 -1.51 -3.02
CA LEU A 51 -6.97 -0.24 -2.60
C LEU A 51 -8.49 -0.34 -2.38
N LEU A 52 -9.20 -1.04 -3.27
CA LEU A 52 -10.64 -1.25 -3.13
C LEU A 52 -10.96 -2.13 -1.91
N ASP A 53 -10.24 -3.23 -1.72
CA ASP A 53 -10.36 -4.09 -0.53
C ASP A 53 -10.12 -3.30 0.76
N LEU A 54 -9.09 -2.45 0.76
CA LEU A 54 -8.81 -1.55 1.87
C LEU A 54 -9.94 -0.54 2.05
N TYR A 55 -10.46 0.06 0.98
CA TYR A 55 -11.50 1.08 1.04
C TYR A 55 -12.80 0.55 1.64
N ASP A 56 -13.29 -0.59 1.13
CA ASP A 56 -14.55 -1.22 1.53
C ASP A 56 -14.44 -1.90 2.91
N GLY A 57 -13.25 -2.38 3.27
CA GLY A 57 -13.01 -3.06 4.53
C GLY A 57 -13.05 -2.18 5.78
N ASP A 58 -13.05 -2.80 6.95
CA ASP A 58 -13.07 -2.08 8.22
C ASP A 58 -11.70 -1.64 8.74
N LYS A 59 -10.63 -2.24 8.19
CA LYS A 59 -9.24 -1.97 8.52
C LYS A 59 -8.80 -0.60 7.98
N THR A 60 -7.71 -0.08 8.56
CA THR A 60 -7.19 1.26 8.25
C THR A 60 -5.88 1.23 7.48
N VAL A 61 -5.19 0.09 7.49
CA VAL A 61 -3.92 -0.09 6.79
C VAL A 61 -4.05 -1.29 5.87
N GLY A 62 -3.73 -1.10 4.59
CA GLY A 62 -3.45 -2.19 3.66
C GLY A 62 -1.95 -2.18 3.41
N ILE A 63 -1.26 -3.28 3.68
CA ILE A 63 0.19 -3.37 3.54
C ILE A 63 0.56 -4.54 2.65
N VAL A 64 1.52 -4.33 1.75
CA VAL A 64 2.21 -5.42 1.09
C VAL A 64 3.51 -5.68 1.85
N ASP A 65 3.68 -6.89 2.36
CA ASP A 65 4.88 -7.27 3.12
C ASP A 65 6.13 -7.20 2.22
N GLY A 66 7.19 -6.52 2.67
CA GLY A 66 8.40 -6.33 1.87
C GLY A 66 9.26 -7.59 1.69
N HIS A 67 9.02 -8.65 2.46
CA HIS A 67 9.72 -9.92 2.40
C HIS A 67 8.92 -10.98 1.64
N THR A 68 7.63 -11.14 1.97
CA THR A 68 6.77 -12.16 1.36
C THR A 68 5.99 -11.66 0.15
N TYR A 69 5.83 -10.34 0.01
CA TYR A 69 5.00 -9.68 -0.99
C TYR A 69 3.53 -10.12 -0.96
N GLU A 70 3.04 -10.53 0.21
CA GLU A 70 1.62 -10.80 0.41
C GLU A 70 0.91 -9.52 0.88
N PHE A 71 -0.32 -9.33 0.41
CA PHE A 71 -1.17 -8.23 0.84
C PHE A 71 -1.96 -8.59 2.09
N GLU A 72 -1.98 -7.67 3.06
CA GLU A 72 -2.71 -7.84 4.31
C GLU A 72 -3.44 -6.57 4.73
N LEU A 73 -4.64 -6.74 5.28
CA LEU A 73 -5.40 -5.68 5.93
C LEU A 73 -5.14 -5.71 7.44
N ARG A 74 -4.69 -4.58 7.99
CA ARG A 74 -4.28 -4.44 9.40
C ARG A 74 -4.97 -3.28 10.11
N ASP A 75 -5.08 -3.41 11.42
CA ASP A 75 -5.44 -2.31 12.32
C ASP A 75 -4.31 -1.25 12.35
N PRO A 76 -4.54 -0.06 12.96
CA PRO A 76 -3.49 0.96 13.06
C PRO A 76 -2.23 0.41 13.72
N ILE A 77 -1.07 0.59 13.07
CA ILE A 77 0.23 0.13 13.58
C ILE A 77 0.67 0.95 14.81
N PHE A 78 0.35 2.24 14.80
CA PHE A 78 0.66 3.15 15.89
C PHE A 78 -0.60 3.61 16.60
N ASN A 79 -0.50 3.73 17.92
CA ASN A 79 -1.55 4.31 18.73
C ASN A 79 -1.79 5.78 18.36
N TYR A 80 -3.05 6.20 18.44
CA TYR A 80 -3.40 7.60 18.20
C TYR A 80 -2.75 8.51 19.27
N ALA A 81 -1.89 9.43 18.82
CA ALA A 81 -1.12 10.30 19.70
C ALA A 81 -1.97 11.30 20.53
N GLY A 82 -3.21 11.57 20.13
CA GLY A 82 -4.14 12.49 20.82
C GLY A 82 -5.02 11.85 21.90
N ASN A 83 -4.56 10.74 22.49
CA ASN A 83 -5.15 10.12 23.69
C ASN A 83 -4.37 10.48 24.97
N ARG A 84 -3.57 11.55 24.94
CA ARG A 84 -2.97 12.16 26.14
C ARG A 84 -3.84 13.30 26.63
#